data_AF-A0A2Z4UG91-F1
#
_entry.id   AF-A0A2Z4UG91-F1
#
_cell.length_a   1.000
_cell.length_b   1.000
_cell.length_c   1.000
_cell.angle_alpha   90.00
_cell.angle_beta   90.00
_cell.angle_gamma   90.00
#
_symmetry.space_group_name_H-M   'P 1'
#
loop_
_entity.id
_entity.type
_entity.pdbx_description
1 polymer ?
#
loop_
_entity_poly.entity_id
_entity_poly.type
_entity_poly.pdbx_seq_one_letter_code
_entity_poly.pdbx_strand_id
1 'polypeptide(L)'
;MSLSLRQGLTPGLLIVSIALLSSLIPGGPIENREFGHLGVAAVLTFNIFLAALILTSVFAVVLTWKRSHFGGGLAFLCSIGFAGVYLLDLLEIFPTSPTAMSAPLYYVESIGLIVAGLLMAASKPLKLSKRDARTARAQHRPFSLSVQTVFVVLAVTVGIVVFATVSALGV
;
A
#
# COMPACT_ATOMS: atom_id res chain seq x y z
N MET A 1 0.09 19.54 14.42
CA MET A 1 0.47 19.43 12.99
C MET A 1 -0.54 20.22 12.16
N SER A 2 -0.09 21.28 11.49
CA SER A 2 -0.96 22.16 10.69
C SER A 2 -1.56 21.42 9.48
N LEU A 3 -2.70 21.90 8.99
CA LEU A 3 -3.40 21.30 7.84
C LEU A 3 -2.53 21.28 6.58
N SER A 4 -1.77 22.36 6.35
CA SER A 4 -0.84 22.49 5.21
C SER A 4 0.28 21.46 5.28
N LEU A 5 0.83 21.23 6.48
CA LEU A 5 1.89 20.24 6.70
C LEU A 5 1.36 18.81 6.51
N ARG A 6 0.13 18.51 6.97
CA ARG A 6 -0.53 17.22 6.74
C ARG A 6 -0.74 16.92 5.26
N GLN A 7 -1.26 17.89 4.53
CA GLN A 7 -1.53 17.75 3.09
C GLN A 7 -0.24 17.62 2.27
N GLY A 8 0.85 18.28 2.68
CA GLY A 8 2.15 18.15 2.01
C GLY A 8 2.83 16.80 2.30
N LEU A 9 2.72 16.27 3.51
CA LEU A 9 3.42 15.05 3.92
C LEU A 9 2.72 13.76 3.46
N THR A 10 1.39 13.76 3.35
CA THR A 10 0.61 12.56 2.99
C THR A 10 1.06 11.88 1.68
N PRO A 11 1.22 12.58 0.54
CA PRO A 11 1.67 11.92 -0.70
C PRO A 11 3.10 11.37 -0.57
N GLY A 12 4.00 12.08 0.14
CA GLY A 12 5.36 11.60 0.38
C GLY A 12 5.37 10.32 1.22
N LEU A 13 4.60 10.30 2.31
CA LEU A 13 4.46 9.11 3.16
C LEU A 13 3.85 7.92 2.41
N LEU A 14 2.86 8.15 1.53
CA LEU A 14 2.32 7.10 0.65
C LEU A 14 3.39 6.52 -0.27
N ILE A 15 4.21 7.37 -0.91
CA ILE A 15 5.29 6.91 -1.80
C ILE A 15 6.30 6.08 -1.02
N VAL A 16 6.68 6.51 0.18
CA VAL A 16 7.59 5.76 1.06
C VAL A 16 6.95 4.42 1.47
N SER A 17 5.69 4.39 1.88
CA SER A 17 4.99 3.13 2.21
C SER A 17 4.91 2.18 1.01
N ILE A 18 4.65 2.68 -0.20
CA ILE A 18 4.65 1.87 -1.41
C ILE A 18 6.04 1.26 -1.66
N ALA A 19 7.10 2.08 -1.55
CA ALA A 19 8.46 1.61 -1.76
C ALA A 19 8.87 0.54 -0.73
N LEU A 20 8.58 0.77 0.55
CA LEU A 20 8.87 -0.18 1.63
C LEU A 20 8.09 -1.48 1.47
N LEU A 21 6.80 -1.44 1.11
CA LEU A 21 6.03 -2.66 0.89
C LEU A 21 6.51 -3.41 -0.36
N SER A 22 6.88 -2.67 -1.42
CA SER A 22 7.34 -3.27 -2.68
C SER A 22 8.68 -3.99 -2.51
N SER A 23 9.56 -3.54 -1.61
CA SER A 23 10.82 -4.24 -1.34
C SER A 23 10.64 -5.58 -0.60
N LEU A 24 9.44 -5.83 -0.07
CA LEU A 24 9.07 -7.07 0.63
C LEU A 24 8.30 -8.04 -0.27
N ILE A 25 8.13 -7.74 -1.56
CA ILE A 25 7.59 -8.70 -2.50
C ILE A 25 8.55 -9.91 -2.54
N PRO A 26 8.06 -11.15 -2.37
CA PRO A 26 8.91 -12.34 -2.45
C PRO A 26 9.70 -12.40 -3.75
N GLY A 27 11.00 -12.74 -3.66
CA GLY A 27 11.96 -12.64 -4.77
C GLY A 27 12.53 -11.23 -4.99
N GLY A 28 12.15 -10.27 -4.14
CA GLY A 28 12.71 -8.94 -4.06
C GLY A 28 14.06 -8.91 -3.32
N PRO A 29 14.63 -7.71 -3.10
CA PRO A 29 15.98 -7.57 -2.54
C PRO A 29 16.09 -7.89 -1.04
N ILE A 30 14.96 -7.94 -0.31
CA ILE A 30 14.94 -8.04 1.16
C ILE A 30 14.17 -9.28 1.64
N GLU A 31 13.03 -9.57 1.02
CA GLU A 31 12.24 -10.76 1.35
C GLU A 31 12.83 -12.03 0.71
N ASN A 32 13.53 -12.78 1.55
CA ASN A 32 14.26 -14.00 1.18
C ASN A 32 13.66 -15.26 1.84
N ARG A 33 12.53 -15.13 2.54
CA ARG A 33 11.86 -16.28 3.18
C ARG A 33 11.07 -17.07 2.15
N GLU A 34 11.01 -18.39 2.37
CA GLU A 34 10.14 -19.27 1.60
C GLU A 34 8.80 -19.47 2.31
N PHE A 35 7.72 -19.50 1.52
CA PHE A 35 6.34 -19.61 1.98
C PHE A 35 5.61 -20.82 1.39
N GLY A 36 6.35 -21.77 0.80
CA GLY A 36 5.79 -22.96 0.14
C GLY A 36 4.85 -23.79 1.01
N HIS A 37 5.05 -23.79 2.33
CA HIS A 37 4.22 -24.54 3.29
C HIS A 37 2.82 -23.93 3.50
N LEU A 38 2.59 -22.65 3.17
CA LEU A 38 1.27 -22.01 3.28
C LEU A 38 0.29 -22.47 2.19
N GLY A 39 0.79 -23.14 1.15
CA GLY A 39 0.03 -23.56 -0.01
C GLY A 39 -0.24 -22.42 -1.00
N VAL A 40 -0.37 -22.79 -2.28
CA VAL A 40 -0.49 -21.86 -3.41
C VAL A 40 -1.62 -20.84 -3.24
N ALA A 41 -2.78 -21.30 -2.74
CA ALA A 41 -3.96 -20.44 -2.61
C ALA A 41 -3.76 -19.30 -1.59
N ALA A 42 -3.10 -19.57 -0.45
CA ALA A 42 -2.85 -18.57 0.58
C ALA A 42 -1.83 -17.52 0.09
N VAL A 43 -0.72 -17.98 -0.50
CA VAL A 43 0.33 -17.11 -1.07
C VAL A 43 -0.25 -16.24 -2.18
N LEU A 44 -1.01 -16.82 -3.11
CA LEU A 44 -1.64 -16.08 -4.20
C LEU A 44 -2.61 -15.01 -3.69
N THR A 45 -3.48 -15.38 -2.73
CA THR A 45 -4.46 -14.44 -2.15
C THR A 45 -3.77 -13.27 -1.46
N PHE A 46 -2.69 -13.55 -0.72
CA PHE A 46 -1.91 -12.51 -0.07
C PHE A 46 -1.24 -11.57 -1.08
N ASN A 47 -0.60 -12.13 -2.12
CA ASN A 47 0.04 -11.32 -3.15
C ASN A 47 -0.97 -10.46 -3.93
N ILE A 48 -2.18 -10.98 -4.20
CA ILE A 48 -3.29 -10.19 -4.77
C ILE A 48 -3.66 -9.04 -3.83
N PHE A 49 -3.76 -9.30 -2.53
CA PHE A 49 -4.05 -8.27 -1.53
C PHE A 49 -2.96 -7.18 -1.49
N LEU A 50 -1.68 -7.56 -1.45
CA LEU A 50 -0.55 -6.62 -1.46
C LEU A 50 -0.55 -5.78 -2.75
N ALA A 51 -0.74 -6.42 -3.90
CA ALA A 51 -0.79 -5.72 -5.19
C ALA A 51 -1.96 -4.73 -5.26
N ALA A 52 -3.14 -5.13 -4.76
CA ALA A 52 -4.30 -4.24 -4.69
C ALA A 52 -4.06 -3.05 -3.74
N LEU A 53 -3.41 -3.28 -2.60
CA LEU A 53 -3.04 -2.25 -1.64
C LEU A 53 -2.04 -1.24 -2.25
N ILE A 54 -1.02 -1.72 -2.94
CA ILE A 54 -0.04 -0.88 -3.66
C ILE A 54 -0.75 -0.05 -4.74
N LEU A 55 -1.56 -0.69 -5.58
CA LEU A 55 -2.27 -0.02 -6.67
C LEU A 55 -3.23 1.06 -6.16
N THR A 56 -3.99 0.75 -5.11
CA THR A 56 -4.90 1.70 -4.45
C THR A 56 -4.12 2.86 -3.84
N SER A 57 -2.94 2.59 -3.26
CA SER A 57 -2.08 3.62 -2.69
C SER A 57 -1.50 4.55 -3.74
N VAL A 58 -1.12 4.05 -4.92
CA VAL A 58 -0.70 4.88 -6.06
C VAL A 58 -1.84 5.82 -6.48
N PHE A 59 -3.07 5.31 -6.52
CA PHE A 59 -4.24 6.15 -6.80
C PHE A 59 -4.47 7.20 -5.69
N ALA A 60 -4.25 6.84 -4.43
CA ALA A 60 -4.31 7.78 -3.30
C ALA A 60 -3.25 8.90 -3.41
N VAL A 61 -2.04 8.61 -3.91
CA VAL A 61 -1.02 9.63 -4.18
C VAL A 61 -1.55 10.66 -5.17
N VAL A 62 -2.12 10.22 -6.30
CA VAL A 62 -2.65 11.13 -7.33
C VAL A 62 -3.81 11.97 -6.79
N LEU A 63 -4.72 11.36 -6.03
CA LEU A 63 -5.86 12.07 -5.44
C LEU A 63 -5.46 13.09 -4.38
N THR A 64 -4.48 12.75 -3.53
CA THR A 64 -3.96 13.67 -2.50
C THR A 64 -3.21 14.83 -3.13
N TRP A 65 -2.43 14.59 -4.19
CA TRP A 65 -1.75 15.65 -4.95
C TRP A 65 -2.74 16.62 -5.61
N LYS A 66 -3.83 16.09 -6.16
CA LYS A 66 -4.94 16.88 -6.73
C LYS A 66 -5.81 17.57 -5.67
N ARG A 67 -5.48 17.42 -4.38
CA ARG A 67 -6.26 17.93 -3.24
C ARG A 67 -7.73 17.50 -3.27
N SER A 68 -7.99 16.30 -3.78
CA SER A 68 -9.33 15.73 -3.78
C SER A 68 -9.79 15.43 -2.35
N HIS A 69 -11.06 15.72 -2.06
CA HIS A 69 -11.69 15.39 -0.78
C HIS A 69 -11.65 13.89 -0.46
N PHE A 70 -11.58 13.03 -1.49
CA PHE A 70 -11.48 11.58 -1.32
C PHE A 70 -10.04 11.11 -1.03
N GLY A 71 -9.02 11.90 -1.38
CA GLY A 71 -7.62 11.51 -1.27
C GLY A 71 -7.19 11.20 0.17
N GLY A 72 -7.60 12.05 1.13
CA GLY A 72 -7.28 11.85 2.55
C GLY A 72 -7.90 10.58 3.14
N GLY A 73 -9.18 10.33 2.83
CA GLY A 73 -9.87 9.12 3.29
C GLY A 73 -9.26 7.84 2.70
N LEU A 74 -8.92 7.85 1.41
CA LEU A 74 -8.27 6.71 0.77
C LEU A 74 -6.86 6.47 1.32
N ALA A 75 -6.07 7.53 1.54
CA ALA A 75 -4.76 7.43 2.16
C ALA A 75 -4.83 6.85 3.58
N PHE A 76 -5.86 7.23 4.35
CA PHE A 76 -6.11 6.68 5.67
C PHE A 76 -6.43 5.17 5.62
N LEU A 77 -7.29 4.74 4.70
CA LEU A 77 -7.56 3.30 4.51
C LEU A 77 -6.30 2.53 4.10
N CYS A 78 -5.49 3.08 3.19
CA CYS A 78 -4.22 2.47 2.80
C CYS A 78 -3.26 2.37 3.99
N SER A 79 -3.21 3.39 4.86
CA SER A 79 -2.36 3.36 6.06
C SER A 79 -2.75 2.25 7.05
N ILE A 80 -4.04 1.94 7.17
CA ILE A 80 -4.52 0.81 7.97
C ILE A 80 -4.07 -0.50 7.31
N GLY A 81 -4.21 -0.62 5.99
CA GLY A 81 -3.73 -1.79 5.23
C GLY A 81 -2.24 -2.03 5.43
N PHE A 82 -1.41 -0.99 5.25
CA PHE A 82 0.04 -1.08 5.48
C PHE A 82 0.36 -1.49 6.92
N ALA A 83 -0.23 -0.81 7.90
CA ALA A 83 -0.01 -1.13 9.31
C ALA A 83 -0.44 -2.56 9.64
N GLY A 84 -1.55 -3.03 9.06
CA GLY A 84 -2.05 -4.39 9.21
C GLY A 84 -1.06 -5.42 8.68
N VAL A 85 -0.53 -5.22 7.47
CA VAL A 85 0.47 -6.14 6.89
C VAL A 85 1.72 -6.21 7.78
N TYR A 86 2.31 -5.07 8.12
CA TYR A 86 3.52 -5.05 8.94
C TYR A 86 3.30 -5.61 10.35
N LEU A 87 2.14 -5.34 10.95
CA LEU A 87 1.84 -5.85 12.28
C LEU A 87 1.59 -7.35 12.27
N LEU A 88 0.90 -7.88 11.25
CA LEU A 88 0.64 -9.31 11.12
C LEU A 88 1.94 -10.10 10.86
N ASP A 89 2.87 -9.53 10.09
CA ASP A 89 4.17 -10.16 9.79
C ASP A 89 5.10 -10.09 11.01
N LEU A 90 5.26 -8.92 11.65
CA LEU A 90 6.07 -8.76 12.87
C LEU A 90 5.57 -9.59 14.07
N LEU A 91 4.27 -9.88 14.13
CA LEU A 91 3.69 -10.76 15.15
C LEU A 91 3.74 -12.24 14.75
N GLU A 92 4.35 -12.56 13.61
CA GLU A 92 4.41 -13.92 13.04
C GLU A 92 3.02 -14.57 12.90
N ILE A 93 1.97 -13.75 12.73
CA ILE A 93 0.61 -14.24 12.49
C ILE A 93 0.47 -14.64 11.03
N PHE A 94 0.92 -13.77 10.12
CA PHE A 94 0.89 -14.02 8.68
C PHE A 94 1.71 -12.98 7.88
N PRO A 95 2.52 -13.39 6.89
CA PRO A 95 2.81 -14.78 6.52
C PRO A 95 3.79 -15.45 7.50
N THR A 96 3.49 -16.68 7.91
CA THR A 96 4.44 -17.47 8.73
C THR A 96 5.48 -18.10 7.81
N SER A 97 6.74 -18.22 8.26
CA SER A 97 7.79 -18.96 7.54
C SER A 97 8.58 -19.85 8.51
N PRO A 98 9.05 -21.04 8.09
CA PRO A 98 9.98 -21.85 8.87
C PRO A 98 11.36 -21.17 8.98
N THR A 99 11.69 -20.28 8.04
CA THR A 99 12.92 -19.51 8.05
C THR A 99 12.76 -18.27 8.92
N ALA A 100 13.69 -18.08 9.85
CA ALA A 100 13.68 -16.92 10.74
C ALA A 100 13.82 -15.62 9.95
N MET A 101 13.12 -14.59 10.43
CA MET A 101 13.17 -13.26 9.85
C MET A 101 14.60 -12.69 9.88
N SER A 102 15.09 -12.23 8.73
CA SER A 102 16.41 -11.58 8.67
C SER A 102 16.38 -10.20 9.33
N ALA A 103 17.51 -9.75 9.89
CA ALA A 103 17.59 -8.43 10.50
C ALA A 103 17.19 -7.28 9.54
N PRO A 104 17.61 -7.26 8.25
CA PRO A 104 17.15 -6.24 7.30
C PRO A 104 15.63 -6.23 7.12
N LEU A 105 15.01 -7.41 7.04
CA LEU A 105 13.55 -7.55 6.91
C LEU A 105 12.84 -6.96 8.12
N TYR A 106 13.29 -7.31 9.32
CA TYR A 106 12.75 -6.80 10.58
C TYR A 106 12.79 -5.27 10.65
N TYR A 107 13.91 -4.65 10.23
CA TYR A 107 14.03 -3.20 10.22
C TYR A 107 13.10 -2.54 9.20
N VAL A 108 12.98 -3.10 8.00
CA VAL A 108 12.10 -2.57 6.96
C VAL A 108 10.65 -2.63 7.39
N GLU A 109 10.23 -3.73 8.02
CA GLU A 109 8.86 -3.86 8.52
C GLU A 109 8.58 -2.93 9.70
N SER A 110 9.53 -2.80 10.64
CA SER A 110 9.41 -1.86 11.76
C SER A 110 9.32 -0.42 11.28
N ILE A 111 10.17 -0.02 10.33
CA ILE A 111 10.13 1.31 9.70
C ILE A 111 8.82 1.47 8.93
N GLY A 112 8.40 0.45 8.18
CA GLY A 112 7.14 0.41 7.46
C GLY A 112 5.93 0.66 8.37
N LEU A 113 5.89 0.00 9.53
CA LEU A 113 4.86 0.19 10.54
C LEU A 113 4.85 1.62 11.10
N ILE A 114 6.02 2.18 11.41
CA ILE A 114 6.15 3.57 11.88
C ILE A 114 5.65 4.54 10.80
N VAL A 115 6.08 4.37 9.55
CA VAL A 115 5.65 5.21 8.42
C VAL A 115 4.14 5.08 8.20
N ALA A 116 3.57 3.88 8.31
CA ALA A 116 2.13 3.66 8.22
C ALA A 116 1.39 4.39 9.35
N GLY A 117 1.90 4.37 10.59
CA GLY A 117 1.37 5.15 11.70
C GLY A 117 1.42 6.67 11.48
N LEU A 118 2.53 7.18 10.93
CA LEU A 118 2.67 8.59 10.55
C LEU A 118 1.70 8.96 9.43
N LEU A 119 1.56 8.11 8.41
CA LEU A 119 0.62 8.30 7.31
C LEU A 119 -0.81 8.33 7.84
N MET A 120 -1.17 7.40 8.72
CA MET A 120 -2.47 7.36 9.38
C MET A 120 -2.75 8.66 10.14
N ALA A 121 -1.78 9.14 10.94
CA ALA A 121 -1.91 10.39 11.67
C ALA A 121 -2.04 11.60 10.74
N ALA A 122 -1.32 11.64 9.62
CA ALA A 122 -1.34 12.71 8.63
C ALA A 122 -2.64 12.74 7.80
N SER A 123 -3.17 11.56 7.46
CA SER A 123 -4.33 11.37 6.58
C SER A 123 -5.68 11.33 7.29
N LYS A 124 -5.70 11.31 8.63
CA LYS A 124 -6.94 11.34 9.45
C LYS A 124 -7.93 12.35 8.85
N PRO A 125 -9.14 11.91 8.45
CA PRO A 125 -10.11 12.80 7.85
C PRO A 125 -10.51 13.84 8.91
N LEU A 126 -10.13 15.10 8.70
CA LEU A 126 -10.78 16.18 9.44
C LEU A 126 -12.24 16.19 9.02
N LYS A 127 -13.16 16.34 10.00
CA LYS A 127 -14.57 16.56 9.73
C LYS A 127 -14.69 17.78 8.81
N LEU A 128 -14.82 17.52 7.51
CA LEU A 128 -14.95 18.57 6.52
C LEU A 128 -16.30 19.26 6.76
N SER A 129 -16.23 20.58 6.95
CA SER A 129 -17.40 21.41 7.14
C SER A 129 -18.28 21.32 5.89
N LYS A 130 -19.61 21.35 6.04
CA LYS A 130 -20.60 21.26 4.95
C LYS A 130 -20.36 22.24 3.78
N ARG A 131 -19.53 23.28 3.98
CA ARG A 131 -19.08 24.22 2.94
C ARG A 131 -18.17 23.56 1.89
N ASP A 132 -17.25 22.68 2.28
CA ASP A 132 -16.27 22.07 1.36
C ASP A 132 -16.90 20.98 0.46
N ALA A 133 -17.95 20.32 0.96
CA ALA A 133 -18.74 19.35 0.19
C ALA A 133 -19.51 19.98 -0.98
N ARG A 134 -19.90 21.26 -0.87
CA ARG A 134 -20.54 22.01 -1.98
C ARG A 134 -19.54 22.38 -3.08
N THR A 135 -18.30 22.69 -2.71
CA THR A 135 -17.23 23.03 -3.67
C THR A 135 -16.70 21.80 -4.40
N ALA A 136 -16.60 20.65 -3.73
CA ALA A 136 -16.17 19.39 -4.33
C ALA A 136 -17.11 18.89 -5.45
N ARG A 137 -18.42 19.11 -5.31
CA ARG A 137 -19.41 18.73 -6.33
C ARG A 137 -19.27 19.54 -7.63
N ALA A 138 -18.69 20.75 -7.57
CA ALA A 138 -18.45 21.62 -8.71
C ALA A 138 -17.15 21.32 -9.47
N GLN A 139 -16.25 20.49 -8.92
CA GLN A 139 -14.91 20.20 -9.47
C GLN A 139 -14.74 18.79 -10.04
N HIS A 140 -15.83 18.03 -10.25
CA HIS A 140 -15.79 16.73 -10.91
C HIS A 140 -15.38 16.86 -12.39
N ARG A 141 -14.07 16.94 -12.66
CA ARG A 141 -13.54 16.45 -13.94
C ARG A 141 -13.43 14.94 -13.83
N PRO A 142 -14.08 14.15 -14.72
CA PRO A 142 -13.94 12.71 -14.69
C PRO A 142 -12.45 12.37 -14.91
N PHE A 143 -11.87 11.63 -13.97
CA PHE A 143 -10.56 11.04 -14.17
C PHE A 143 -10.73 9.94 -15.21
N SER A 144 -10.36 10.23 -16.46
CA SER A 144 -10.43 9.27 -17.55
C SER A 144 -9.04 8.70 -17.78
N LEU A 145 -8.87 7.41 -17.49
CA LEU A 145 -7.72 6.64 -17.97
C LEU A 145 -8.02 6.15 -19.39
N SER A 146 -7.03 6.17 -20.27
CA SER A 146 -7.16 5.46 -21.54
C SER A 146 -7.32 3.96 -21.26
N VAL A 147 -8.16 3.28 -22.05
CA VAL A 147 -8.34 1.82 -21.98
C VAL A 147 -7.00 1.10 -22.10
N GLN A 148 -6.09 1.60 -22.94
CA GLN A 148 -4.73 1.07 -23.08
C GLN A 148 -3.95 1.14 -21.78
N THR A 149 -4.02 2.26 -21.06
CA THR A 149 -3.36 2.43 -19.76
C THR A 149 -3.91 1.44 -18.72
N VAL A 150 -5.23 1.22 -18.71
CA VAL A 150 -5.85 0.25 -17.80
C VAL A 150 -5.35 -1.17 -18.09
N PHE A 151 -5.28 -1.56 -19.37
CA PHE A 151 -4.73 -2.87 -19.75
C PHE A 151 -3.26 -3.02 -19.37
N VAL A 152 -2.43 -2.00 -19.58
CA VAL A 152 -1.01 -2.03 -19.18
C VAL A 152 -0.88 -2.17 -17.67
N VAL A 153 -1.61 -1.37 -16.89
CA VAL A 153 -1.60 -1.46 -15.42
C VAL A 153 -2.04 -2.84 -14.96
N LEU A 154 -3.13 -3.36 -15.52
CA LEU A 154 -3.64 -4.70 -15.18
C LEU A 154 -2.61 -5.78 -15.51
N ALA A 155 -2.00 -5.74 -16.69
CA ALA A 155 -0.99 -6.70 -17.12
C ALA A 155 0.24 -6.68 -16.20
N VAL A 156 0.72 -5.48 -15.84
CA VAL A 156 1.84 -5.31 -14.91
C VAL A 156 1.46 -5.83 -13.52
N THR A 157 0.28 -5.50 -13.00
CA THR A 157 -0.20 -6.00 -11.71
C THR A 157 -0.30 -7.51 -11.68
N VAL A 158 -0.87 -8.13 -12.72
CA VAL A 158 -0.94 -9.60 -12.84
C VAL A 158 0.47 -10.21 -12.91
N GLY A 159 1.37 -9.60 -13.69
CA GLY A 159 2.76 -10.04 -13.77
C GLY A 159 3.48 -10.02 -12.42
N ILE A 160 3.30 -8.95 -11.63
CA ILE A 160 3.85 -8.83 -10.28
C ILE A 160 3.28 -9.92 -9.37
N VAL A 161 1.97 -10.16 -9.39
CA VAL A 161 1.32 -11.19 -8.55
C VAL A 161 1.83 -12.59 -8.92
N VAL A 162 1.93 -12.91 -10.20
CA VAL A 162 2.44 -14.20 -10.67
C VAL A 162 3.89 -14.38 -10.25
N PHE A 163 4.76 -13.39 -10.52
CA PHE A 163 6.16 -13.41 -10.12
C PHE A 163 6.32 -13.61 -8.61
N ALA A 164 5.66 -12.78 -7.81
CA ALA A 164 5.70 -12.87 -6.35
C ALA A 164 5.24 -14.23 -5.83
N THR A 165 4.22 -14.83 -6.47
CA THR A 165 3.69 -16.14 -6.06
C THR A 165 4.66 -17.25 -6.41
N VAL A 166 5.23 -17.24 -7.61
CA VAL A 166 6.24 -18.23 -8.04
C VAL A 166 7.48 -18.14 -7.16
N SER A 167 8.01 -16.93 -6.93
CA SER A 167 9.18 -16.71 -6.06
C SER A 167 8.93 -17.13 -4.61
N ALA A 168 7.75 -16.84 -4.05
CA ALA A 168 7.39 -17.26 -2.69
C ALA A 168 7.29 -18.78 -2.52
N LEU A 169 6.94 -19.49 -3.59
CA LEU A 169 6.83 -20.95 -3.60
C LEU A 169 8.18 -21.64 -3.88
N GLY A 170 9.21 -20.90 -4.31
CA GLY A 170 10.52 -21.46 -4.66
C GLY A 170 10.52 -22.29 -5.95
N VAL A 171 9.63 -21.97 -6.91
CA VAL A 171 9.46 -22.68 -8.19
C VAL A 171 10.03 -21.90 -9.36
#